data_AF-A0A7W0QLS8-F1
#
_entry.id   AF-A0A7W0QLS8-F1
#
_cell.length_a   1.000
_cell.length_b   1.000
_cell.length_c   1.000
_cell.angle_alpha   90.00
_cell.angle_beta   90.00
_cell.angle_gamma   90.00
#
_symmetry.space_group_name_H-M   'P 1'
#
loop_
_entity.id
_entity.type
_entity.pdbx_description
1 polymer ?
#
loop_
_entity_poly.entity_id
_entity_poly.type
_entity_poly.pdbx_seq_one_letter_code
_entity_poly.pdbx_strand_id
1 'polypeptide(L)'
;AGIPVMGHLGLTPQSATMLGGFKAQGRSAEKALSLLADARALEAAGCFSLVLEAVPAPVAARVSRELSIPTIGIGAGADCDGQVLVWHDLLGLYQGRTARFVKRYAEIGETIREALETYAADVRERRFPEEQHTYSMPDEELALFEQAALGMDTLDRRE
;
A
#
# COMPACT_ATOMS: atom_id res chain seq x y z
N ALA A 1 17.39 26.37 0.33
CA ALA A 1 17.34 24.91 0.21
C ALA A 1 16.36 24.57 -0.91
N GLY A 2 16.80 24.00 -2.03
CA GLY A 2 15.97 23.72 -3.22
C GLY A 2 15.12 22.45 -3.09
N ILE A 3 14.46 22.26 -1.95
CA ILE A 3 13.64 21.07 -1.66
C ILE A 3 12.17 21.46 -1.85
N PRO A 4 11.47 20.91 -2.86
CA PRO A 4 10.04 21.11 -3.01
C PRO A 4 9.30 20.49 -1.81
N VAL A 5 8.39 21.26 -1.20
CA VAL A 5 7.58 20.81 -0.07
C VAL A 5 6.12 20.75 -0.45
N MET A 6 5.49 19.60 -0.21
CA MET A 6 4.04 19.46 -0.24
C MET A 6 3.52 19.50 1.19
N GLY A 7 2.60 20.43 1.47
CA GLY A 7 1.95 20.51 2.77
C GLY A 7 0.95 19.37 2.97
N HIS A 8 0.57 19.11 4.22
CA HIS A 8 -0.51 18.19 4.56
C HIS A 8 -1.33 18.79 5.71
N LEU A 9 -2.62 19.04 5.46
CA LEU A 9 -3.58 19.51 6.45
C LEU A 9 -4.81 18.60 6.56
N GLY A 10 -5.60 18.81 7.61
CA GLY A 10 -6.71 17.96 7.96
C GLY A 10 -6.30 16.91 8.99
N LEU A 11 -6.73 15.67 8.81
CA LEU A 11 -6.27 14.57 9.63
C LEU A 11 -4.84 14.20 9.22
N THR A 12 -3.85 14.61 10.00
CA THR A 12 -2.46 14.18 9.81
C THR A 12 -2.20 12.92 10.64
N PRO A 13 -2.02 11.73 10.05
CA PRO A 13 -1.95 10.47 10.79
C PRO A 13 -0.88 10.44 11.90
N GLN A 14 0.23 11.19 11.74
CA GLN A 14 1.29 11.26 12.75
C GLN A 14 0.81 11.86 14.08
N SER A 15 -0.27 12.65 14.07
CA SER A 15 -0.87 13.27 15.26
C SER A 15 -2.24 12.68 15.61
N ALA A 16 -2.61 11.52 15.05
CA ALA A 16 -3.92 10.92 15.24
C ALA A 16 -4.31 10.77 16.72
N THR A 17 -3.38 10.40 17.61
CA THR A 17 -3.64 10.31 19.05
C THR A 17 -4.07 11.65 19.65
N MET A 18 -3.38 12.75 19.28
CA MET A 18 -3.71 14.11 19.73
C MET A 18 -5.06 14.58 19.16
N LEU A 19 -5.40 14.14 17.96
CA LEU A 19 -6.68 14.43 17.30
C LEU A 19 -7.84 13.55 17.82
N GLY A 20 -7.57 12.65 18.77
CA GLY A 20 -8.55 11.74 19.33
C GLY A 20 -8.94 10.61 18.38
N GLY A 21 -7.98 10.12 17.60
CA GLY A 21 -8.09 9.07 16.59
C GLY A 21 -8.22 9.60 15.16
N PHE A 22 -8.54 8.70 14.24
CA PHE A 22 -8.76 9.00 12.82
C PHE A 22 -10.13 9.67 12.60
N LYS A 23 -10.22 10.95 12.98
CA LYS A 23 -11.44 11.76 12.89
C LYS A 23 -11.31 12.83 11.81
N ALA A 24 -12.43 13.10 11.15
CA ALA A 24 -12.51 14.19 10.18
C ALA A 24 -12.30 15.57 10.85
N GLN A 25 -11.54 16.43 10.20
CA GLN A 25 -11.17 17.77 10.68
C GLN A 25 -11.99 18.87 9.99
N GLY A 26 -12.01 20.11 10.51
CA GLY A 26 -12.76 21.21 9.88
C GLY A 26 -14.29 21.09 9.97
N ARG A 27 -14.82 20.38 10.98
CA ARG A 27 -16.27 20.13 11.13
C ARG A 27 -17.08 21.27 11.76
N SER A 28 -16.42 22.28 12.31
CA SER A 28 -17.05 23.54 12.77
C SER A 28 -16.50 24.70 11.95
N ALA A 29 -17.25 25.80 11.87
CA ALA A 29 -16.82 26.99 11.14
C ALA A 29 -15.45 27.50 11.62
N GLU A 30 -15.23 27.55 12.94
CA GLU A 30 -13.94 27.92 13.55
C GLU A 30 -12.79 27.02 13.06
N LYS A 31 -12.97 25.69 13.10
CA LYS A 31 -11.95 24.74 12.65
C LYS A 31 -11.71 24.81 11.13
N ALA A 32 -12.77 25.05 10.36
CA ALA A 32 -12.66 25.22 8.91
C ALA A 32 -11.91 26.52 8.55
N LEU A 33 -12.15 27.61 9.29
CA LEU A 33 -11.42 28.88 9.14
C LEU A 33 -9.95 28.74 9.53
N SER A 34 -9.65 28.02 10.62
CA SER A 34 -8.26 27.70 11.00
C SER A 34 -7.57 26.90 9.90
N LEU A 35 -8.20 25.86 9.37
CA LEU A 35 -7.63 25.04 8.29
C LEU A 35 -7.35 25.88 7.03
N LEU A 36 -8.26 26.80 6.67
CA LEU A 36 -8.05 27.72 5.55
C LEU A 36 -6.88 28.69 5.80
N ALA A 37 -6.75 29.20 7.03
CA ALA A 37 -5.62 30.05 7.41
C ALA A 37 -4.29 29.29 7.34
N ASP A 38 -4.25 28.07 7.85
CA ASP A 38 -3.07 27.20 7.79
C ASP A 38 -2.70 26.87 6.33
N ALA A 39 -3.69 26.62 5.47
CA ALA A 39 -3.48 26.35 4.05
C ALA A 39 -2.80 27.54 3.34
N ARG A 40 -3.30 28.76 3.59
CA ARG A 40 -2.69 30.01 3.07
C ARG A 40 -1.29 30.22 3.63
N ALA A 41 -1.06 29.91 4.91
CA ALA A 41 0.25 30.03 5.53
C ALA A 41 1.28 29.07 4.90
N LEU A 42 0.88 27.83 4.62
CA LEU A 42 1.73 26.85 3.94
C LEU A 42 2.05 27.27 2.49
N GLU A 43 1.07 27.77 1.75
CA GLU A 43 1.31 28.34 0.41
C GLU A 43 2.29 29.52 0.48
N ALA A 44 2.05 30.48 1.38
CA ALA A 44 2.93 31.63 1.57
C ALA A 44 4.35 31.23 2.01
N ALA A 45 4.51 30.11 2.71
CA ALA A 45 5.80 29.53 3.07
C ALA A 45 6.52 28.85 1.89
N GLY A 46 5.86 28.71 0.73
CA GLY A 46 6.44 28.16 -0.50
C GLY A 46 6.14 26.69 -0.75
N CYS A 47 5.13 26.11 -0.10
CA CYS A 47 4.65 24.78 -0.49
C CYS A 47 4.17 24.80 -1.95
N PHE A 48 4.54 23.79 -2.74
CA PHE A 48 4.14 23.72 -4.15
C PHE A 48 2.79 23.03 -4.35
N SER A 49 2.29 22.32 -3.34
CA SER A 49 1.01 21.61 -3.34
C SER A 49 0.59 21.30 -1.90
N LEU A 50 -0.68 20.94 -1.69
CA LEU A 50 -1.26 20.64 -0.39
C LEU A 50 -2.14 19.39 -0.42
N VAL A 51 -1.87 18.43 0.46
CA VAL A 51 -2.80 17.31 0.75
C VAL A 51 -3.85 17.78 1.76
N LEU A 52 -5.11 17.44 1.49
CA LEU A 52 -6.25 17.59 2.40
C LEU A 52 -6.81 16.22 2.76
N GLU A 53 -6.62 15.79 4.02
CA GLU A 53 -7.06 14.47 4.50
C GLU A 53 -8.26 14.55 5.45
N ALA A 54 -9.30 13.77 5.16
CA ALA A 54 -10.52 13.66 5.94
C ALA A 54 -11.16 15.02 6.30
N VAL A 55 -11.30 15.90 5.31
CA VAL A 55 -11.91 17.23 5.42
C VAL A 55 -13.32 17.22 4.80
N PRO A 56 -14.34 17.90 5.37
CA PRO A 56 -15.63 18.06 4.71
C PRO A 56 -15.48 18.64 3.30
N ALA A 57 -16.10 18.00 2.31
CA ALA A 57 -16.05 18.40 0.91
C ALA A 57 -16.25 19.92 0.66
N PRO A 58 -17.24 20.62 1.27
CA PRO A 58 -17.39 22.05 1.02
C PRO A 58 -16.23 22.90 1.59
N VAL A 59 -15.56 22.43 2.64
CA VAL A 59 -14.38 23.10 3.21
C VAL A 59 -13.18 22.90 2.28
N ALA A 60 -12.94 21.67 1.83
CA ALA A 60 -11.86 21.38 0.89
C ALA A 60 -12.05 22.14 -0.44
N ALA A 61 -13.27 22.16 -0.99
CA ALA A 61 -13.60 22.94 -2.19
C ALA A 61 -13.33 24.43 -2.02
N ARG A 62 -13.58 24.99 -0.82
CA ARG A 62 -13.27 26.40 -0.52
C ARG A 62 -11.77 26.66 -0.47
N VAL A 63 -10.99 25.72 0.07
CA VAL A 63 -9.52 25.78 0.12
C VAL A 63 -8.94 25.68 -1.29
N SER A 64 -9.33 24.69 -2.09
CA SER A 64 -8.85 24.53 -3.48
C SER A 64 -9.09 25.78 -4.33
N ARG A 65 -10.25 26.44 -4.17
CA ARG A 65 -10.56 27.68 -4.89
C ARG A 65 -9.76 28.90 -4.41
N GLU A 66 -9.22 28.86 -3.19
CA GLU A 66 -8.48 29.98 -2.60
C GLU A 66 -6.99 29.93 -2.93
N LEU A 67 -6.41 28.73 -2.93
CA LEU A 67 -4.99 28.55 -3.20
C LEU A 67 -4.71 28.64 -4.70
N SER A 68 -3.51 29.11 -5.04
CA SER A 68 -2.95 29.05 -6.39
C SER A 68 -2.21 27.74 -6.67
N ILE A 69 -1.81 27.01 -5.62
CA ILE A 69 -1.14 25.71 -5.70
C ILE A 69 -2.14 24.54 -5.76
N PRO A 70 -1.79 23.42 -6.43
CA PRO A 70 -2.69 22.26 -6.52
C PRO A 70 -3.01 21.63 -5.16
N THR A 71 -4.27 21.27 -4.95
CA THR A 71 -4.71 20.47 -3.79
C THR A 71 -4.94 19.01 -4.16
N ILE A 72 -4.54 18.10 -3.26
CA ILE A 72 -4.72 16.65 -3.42
C ILE A 72 -5.62 16.14 -2.29
N GLY A 73 -6.78 15.59 -2.65
CA GLY A 73 -7.77 15.11 -1.70
C GLY A 73 -7.61 13.63 -1.34
N ILE A 74 -7.77 13.30 -0.05
CA ILE A 74 -8.04 11.94 0.42
C ILE A 74 -9.16 11.99 1.46
N GLY A 75 -10.36 11.56 1.05
CA GLY A 75 -11.57 11.78 1.85
C GLY A 75 -11.94 13.25 2.02
N ALA A 76 -11.59 14.09 1.02
CA ALA A 76 -11.84 15.53 0.99
C ALA A 76 -12.83 15.96 -0.10
N GLY A 77 -13.54 15.02 -0.74
CA GLY A 77 -14.46 15.30 -1.86
C GLY A 77 -13.73 15.46 -3.19
N ALA A 78 -14.51 15.65 -4.27
CA ALA A 78 -14.02 15.65 -5.64
C ALA A 78 -13.49 17.02 -6.13
N ASP A 79 -13.72 18.10 -5.37
CA ASP A 79 -13.34 19.47 -5.73
C ASP A 79 -11.88 19.83 -5.35
N CYS A 80 -11.04 18.82 -5.06
CA CYS A 80 -9.59 18.98 -5.05
C CYS A 80 -9.04 18.74 -6.45
N ASP A 81 -7.91 19.35 -6.81
CA ASP A 81 -7.33 19.26 -8.16
C ASP A 81 -6.84 17.86 -8.51
N GLY A 82 -6.49 17.07 -7.48
CA GLY A 82 -6.16 15.66 -7.60
C GLY A 82 -6.68 14.84 -6.43
N GLN A 83 -6.49 13.53 -6.51
CA GLN A 83 -6.91 12.57 -5.49
C GLN A 83 -5.78 11.60 -5.18
N VAL A 84 -5.73 11.12 -3.93
CA VAL A 84 -4.80 10.08 -3.50
C VAL A 84 -5.54 9.03 -2.66
N LEU A 85 -5.15 7.77 -2.83
CA LEU A 85 -5.57 6.64 -2.00
C LEU A 85 -4.36 5.75 -1.73
N VAL A 86 -4.38 5.04 -0.61
CA VAL A 86 -3.40 3.99 -0.34
C VAL A 86 -3.72 2.79 -1.23
N TRP A 87 -2.75 2.35 -2.03
CA TRP A 87 -3.00 1.31 -3.04
C TRP A 87 -3.45 -0.04 -2.43
N HIS A 88 -2.98 -0.39 -1.23
CA HIS A 88 -3.43 -1.57 -0.49
C HIS A 88 -4.94 -1.53 -0.19
N ASP A 89 -5.45 -0.36 0.22
CA ASP A 89 -6.87 -0.15 0.49
C ASP A 89 -7.68 -0.16 -0.80
N LEU A 90 -7.14 0.45 -1.86
CA LEU A 90 -7.73 0.51 -3.20
C LEU A 90 -7.88 -0.90 -3.81
N LEU A 91 -6.85 -1.75 -3.66
CA LEU A 91 -6.82 -3.10 -4.24
C LEU A 91 -7.36 -4.20 -3.31
N GLY A 92 -7.88 -3.83 -2.13
CA GLY A 92 -8.44 -4.80 -1.19
C GLY A 92 -7.42 -5.85 -0.75
N LEU A 93 -6.18 -5.44 -0.46
CA LEU A 93 -5.13 -6.39 -0.07
C LEU A 93 -5.37 -6.96 1.34
N TYR A 94 -5.93 -6.15 2.23
CA TYR A 94 -6.21 -6.54 3.61
C TYR A 94 -7.71 -6.72 3.84
N GLN A 95 -8.05 -7.75 4.63
CA GLN A 95 -9.41 -7.95 5.12
C GLN A 95 -9.76 -6.91 6.21
N GLY A 96 -11.06 -6.64 6.37
CA GLY A 96 -11.58 -5.75 7.40
C GLY A 96 -12.16 -4.44 6.86
N ARG A 97 -12.56 -3.55 7.79
CA ARG A 97 -13.20 -2.28 7.44
C ARG A 97 -12.14 -1.27 6.97
N THR A 98 -12.24 -0.84 5.72
CA THR A 98 -11.52 0.32 5.21
C THR A 98 -12.13 1.62 5.71
N ALA A 99 -11.36 2.71 5.64
CA ALA A 99 -11.88 4.04 5.90
C ALA A 99 -13.03 4.36 4.94
N ARG A 100 -14.04 5.10 5.41
CA ARG A 100 -15.29 5.36 4.67
C ARG A 100 -15.09 6.00 3.28
N PHE A 101 -13.97 6.68 3.07
CA PHE A 101 -13.65 7.39 1.84
C PHE A 101 -12.91 6.53 0.81
N VAL A 102 -12.54 5.30 1.18
CA VAL A 102 -11.90 4.35 0.28
C VAL A 102 -12.98 3.69 -0.58
N LYS A 103 -12.80 3.75 -1.89
CA LYS A 103 -13.47 2.84 -2.82
C LYS A 103 -12.49 1.72 -3.18
N ARG A 104 -12.90 0.47 -2.96
CA ARG A 104 -12.17 -0.70 -3.46
C ARG A 104 -12.44 -0.88 -4.95
N TYR A 105 -11.39 -1.10 -5.70
CA TYR A 105 -11.44 -1.38 -7.14
C TYR A 105 -11.15 -2.85 -7.44
N ALA A 106 -10.58 -3.59 -6.49
CA ALA A 106 -10.35 -5.03 -6.54
C ALA A 106 -10.33 -5.61 -5.11
N GLU A 107 -10.37 -6.94 -5.02
CA GLU A 107 -10.21 -7.73 -3.79
C GLU A 107 -9.04 -8.71 -3.97
N ILE A 108 -7.84 -8.17 -4.20
CA ILE A 108 -6.65 -8.94 -4.56
C ILE A 108 -6.14 -9.79 -3.39
N GLY A 109 -6.43 -9.38 -2.14
CA GLY A 109 -6.05 -10.13 -0.95
C GLY A 109 -6.55 -11.57 -0.98
N GLU A 110 -7.78 -11.79 -1.43
CA GLU A 110 -8.36 -13.14 -1.53
C GLU A 110 -7.68 -13.96 -2.63
N THR A 111 -7.45 -13.37 -3.80
CA THR A 111 -6.75 -14.05 -4.89
C THR A 111 -5.33 -14.47 -4.49
N ILE A 112 -4.60 -13.60 -3.78
CA ILE A 112 -3.26 -13.95 -3.27
C ILE A 112 -3.36 -15.08 -2.25
N ARG A 113 -4.31 -15.01 -1.31
CA ARG A 113 -4.51 -16.04 -0.28
C ARG A 113 -4.78 -17.40 -0.93
N GLU A 114 -5.73 -17.47 -1.87
CA GLU A 114 -6.10 -18.70 -2.57
C GLU A 114 -4.94 -19.29 -3.37
N ALA A 115 -4.15 -18.45 -4.06
CA ALA A 115 -2.99 -18.90 -4.80
C ALA A 115 -1.93 -19.52 -3.89
N LEU A 116 -1.66 -18.89 -2.74
CA LEU A 116 -0.69 -19.39 -1.76
C LEU A 116 -1.17 -20.67 -1.06
N GLU A 117 -2.46 -20.79 -0.77
CA GLU A 117 -3.07 -22.00 -0.21
C GLU A 117 -2.97 -23.16 -1.21
N THR A 118 -3.28 -22.91 -2.49
CA THR A 118 -3.19 -23.90 -3.57
C THR A 118 -1.75 -24.39 -3.74
N TYR A 119 -0.80 -23.46 -3.85
CA TYR A 119 0.62 -23.80 -3.91
C TYR A 119 1.07 -24.63 -2.70
N ALA A 120 0.67 -24.23 -1.49
CA ALA A 120 1.04 -24.96 -0.29
C ALA A 120 0.42 -26.37 -0.25
N ALA A 121 -0.79 -26.56 -0.77
CA ALA A 121 -1.40 -27.88 -0.93
C ALA A 121 -0.62 -28.72 -1.96
N ASP A 122 -0.31 -28.15 -3.13
CA ASP A 122 0.42 -28.84 -4.19
C ASP A 122 1.80 -29.32 -3.73
N VAL A 123 2.52 -28.52 -2.93
CA VAL A 123 3.81 -28.93 -2.35
C VAL A 123 3.63 -30.05 -1.33
N ARG A 124 2.66 -29.94 -0.41
CA ARG A 124 2.41 -30.97 0.62
C ARG A 124 2.00 -32.31 0.03
N GLU A 125 1.23 -32.27 -1.06
CA GLU A 125 0.72 -33.44 -1.76
C GLU A 125 1.66 -33.90 -2.88
N ARG A 126 2.82 -33.26 -3.03
CA ARG A 126 3.82 -33.52 -4.07
C ARG A 126 3.26 -33.46 -5.50
N ARG A 127 2.24 -32.65 -5.75
CA ARG A 127 1.78 -32.29 -7.10
C ARG A 127 2.70 -31.27 -7.76
N PHE A 128 3.29 -30.38 -6.96
CA PHE A 128 4.33 -29.46 -7.42
C PHE A 128 5.69 -29.86 -6.83
N PRO A 129 6.78 -29.82 -7.63
CA PRO A 129 6.82 -29.52 -9.06
C PRO A 129 6.25 -30.65 -9.93
N GLU A 130 5.66 -30.29 -11.07
CA GLU A 130 5.37 -31.22 -12.17
C GLU A 130 6.62 -31.43 -13.04
N GLU A 131 6.61 -32.42 -13.94
CA GLU A 131 7.73 -32.71 -14.84
C GLU A 131 8.14 -31.51 -15.70
N GLN A 132 7.19 -30.69 -16.16
CA GLN A 132 7.49 -29.45 -16.89
C GLN A 132 8.24 -28.40 -16.07
N HIS A 133 8.23 -28.53 -14.74
CA HIS A 133 8.90 -27.64 -13.79
C HIS A 133 10.24 -28.20 -13.32
N THR A 134 10.71 -29.33 -13.86
CA THR A 134 11.99 -29.95 -13.52
C THR A 134 12.93 -30.00 -14.73
N TYR A 135 14.20 -30.29 -14.46
CA TYR A 135 15.20 -30.56 -15.49
C TYR A 135 15.56 -32.05 -15.47
N SER A 136 15.79 -32.63 -16.64
CA SER A 136 16.25 -34.02 -16.77
C SER A 136 17.77 -34.11 -16.86
N MET A 137 18.30 -35.27 -16.47
CA MET A 137 19.67 -35.69 -16.73
C MET A 137 19.63 -36.86 -17.73
N PRO A 138 20.55 -36.95 -18.71
CA PRO A 138 20.66 -38.12 -19.56
C PRO A 138 20.87 -39.39 -18.70
N ASP A 139 20.20 -40.48 -19.07
CA ASP A 139 20.20 -41.73 -18.28
C ASP A 139 21.61 -42.27 -18.01
N GLU A 140 22.53 -42.11 -18.97
CA GLU A 140 23.93 -42.54 -18.83
C GLU A 140 24.69 -41.75 -17.75
N GLU A 141 24.50 -40.43 -17.71
CA GLU A 141 25.11 -39.55 -16.70
C GLU A 141 24.50 -39.79 -15.32
N LEU A 142 23.19 -40.06 -15.26
CA LEU A 142 22.50 -40.40 -14.01
C LEU A 142 23.04 -41.70 -13.42
N ALA A 143 23.27 -42.72 -14.25
CA ALA A 143 23.83 -43.98 -13.80
C ALA A 143 25.26 -43.83 -13.24
N LEU A 144 26.10 -43.01 -13.88
CA LEU A 144 27.45 -42.69 -13.40
C LEU A 144 27.40 -41.96 -12.05
N PHE A 145 26.49 -40.98 -11.92
CA PHE A 145 26.29 -40.24 -10.67
C PHE A 145 25.90 -41.17 -9.51
N GLU A 146 24.91 -42.05 -9.70
CA GLU A 146 24.46 -43.00 -8.67
C GLU A 146 25.57 -43.97 -8.25
N GLN A 147 26.36 -44.46 -9.21
CA GLN A 147 27.50 -45.34 -8.92
C GLN A 147 28.57 -44.63 -8.08
N ALA A 148 28.89 -43.38 -8.42
CA ALA A 148 29.84 -42.58 -7.68
C ALA A 148 29.35 -42.26 -6.26
N ALA A 149 28.07 -41.89 -6.11
CA ALA A 149 27.47 -41.55 -4.81
C ALA A 149 27.49 -42.73 -3.82
N LEU A 150 27.16 -43.94 -4.26
CA LEU A 150 27.24 -45.16 -3.44
C LEU A 150 28.68 -45.46 -2.96
N GLY A 151 29.67 -45.14 -3.80
CA GLY A 151 31.09 -45.25 -3.45
C GLY A 151 31.52 -44.27 -2.35
N MET A 152 30.90 -43.08 -2.30
CA MET A 152 31.19 -42.06 -1.28
C MET A 152 30.59 -42.42 0.09
N ASP A 153 29.34 -42.89 0.13
CA ASP A 153 28.68 -43.30 1.38
C ASP A 153 29.38 -44.49 2.07
N THR A 154 30.06 -45.34 1.30
CA THR A 154 30.82 -46.48 1.81
C THR A 154 32.22 -46.12 2.31
N LEU A 155 32.76 -44.98 1.87
CA LEU A 155 34.01 -44.41 2.40
C LEU A 155 33.76 -43.67 3.72
N ASP A 156 32.67 -42.89 3.82
CA ASP A 156 32.31 -42.11 5.02
C ASP A 156 31.89 -42.97 6.23
N ARG A 157 31.50 -44.24 6.01
CA ARG A 157 31.13 -45.19 7.08
C ARG A 157 32.27 -46.06 7.60
N ARG A 158 33.50 -45.85 7.10
CA ARG A 158 34.71 -46.60 7.51
C ARG A 158 35.60 -45.85 8.50
N GLU A 159 35.14 -44.71 9.02
CA GLU A 159 35.67 -44.02 10.21
C GLU A 159 34.73 -44.20 11.41
#